data_AF-A0AB74H2T0-F1
#
_entry.id   AF-A0AB74H2T0-F1
#
_cell.length_a   1.000
_cell.length_b   1.000
_cell.length_c   1.000
_cell.angle_alpha   90.00
_cell.angle_beta   90.00
_cell.angle_gamma   90.00
#
_symmetry.space_group_name_H-M   'P 1'
#
loop_
_entity.id
_entity.type
_entity.pdbx_description
1 polymer ?
#
loop_
_entity_poly.entity_id
_entity_poly.type
_entity_poly.pdbx_seq_one_letter_code
_entity_poly.pdbx_strand_id
1 'polypeptide(L)'
;MESQHRKITYRMKKRGMYWTIQGAETMSQLIVLSYEGQLRDLFFGSWREDYQKYQELENLSAGKIKHEQNKINKRYDLQKLGRLRYGRHRNL
;
A
#
# COMPACT_ATOMS: atom_id res chain seq x y z
N MET A 1 15.22 35.75 27.23
CA MET A 1 15.53 34.86 26.09
C MET A 1 14.39 33.86 25.97
N GLU A 2 13.61 33.92 24.90
CA GLU A 2 12.45 33.04 24.74
C GLU A 2 12.87 31.62 24.32
N SER A 3 12.39 30.59 25.02
CA SER A 3 12.69 29.20 24.70
C SER A 3 12.04 28.78 23.37
N GLN A 4 12.67 27.85 22.66
CA GLN A 4 12.15 27.32 21.40
C GLN A 4 10.75 26.70 21.57
N HIS A 5 10.48 26.13 22.76
CA HIS A 5 9.16 25.62 23.14
C HIS A 5 8.07 26.70 23.07
N ARG A 6 8.33 27.90 23.62
CA ARG A 6 7.35 28.99 23.61
C ARG A 6 7.00 29.45 22.19
N LYS A 7 8.00 29.50 21.29
CA LYS A 7 7.78 29.82 19.87
C LYS A 7 6.88 28.79 19.17
N ILE A 8 7.08 27.51 19.45
CA ILE A 8 6.26 26.42 18.87
C ILE A 8 4.81 26.53 19.38
N THR A 9 4.62 26.69 20.69
CA THR A 9 3.29 26.86 21.30
C THR A 9 2.53 28.05 20.72
N TYR A 10 3.20 29.21 20.54
CA TYR A 10 2.57 30.38 19.94
C TYR A 10 2.17 30.17 18.46
N ARG A 11 2.99 29.46 17.68
CA ARG A 11 2.66 29.12 16.29
C ARG A 11 1.45 28.19 16.20
N MET A 12 1.34 27.22 17.11
CA MET A 12 0.19 26.32 17.20
C MET A 12 -1.08 27.09 17.55
N LYS A 13 -1.02 27.92 18.61
CA LYS A 13 -2.14 28.76 19.05
C LYS A 13 -2.62 29.71 17.94
N LYS A 14 -1.68 30.39 17.24
CA LYS A 14 -2.01 31.32 16.15
C LYS A 14 -2.72 30.63 14.98
N ARG A 15 -2.47 29.33 14.75
CA ARG A 15 -3.14 28.52 13.74
C ARG A 15 -4.44 27.86 14.22
N GLY A 16 -4.88 28.13 15.47
CA GLY A 16 -6.05 27.47 16.06
C GLY A 16 -5.83 25.98 16.36
N MET A 17 -4.57 25.51 16.36
CA MET A 17 -4.23 24.13 16.69
C MET A 17 -4.04 23.98 18.20
N TYR A 18 -4.83 23.10 18.80
CA TYR A 18 -4.66 22.64 20.17
C TYR A 18 -4.10 21.21 20.16
N TRP A 19 -3.40 20.82 21.23
CA TRP A 19 -3.04 19.42 21.42
C TRP A 19 -4.31 18.60 21.59
N THR A 20 -4.56 17.68 20.67
CA THR A 20 -5.48 16.57 20.94
C THR A 20 -4.80 15.63 21.93
N ILE A 21 -5.58 14.86 22.70
CA ILE A 21 -5.04 13.85 23.61
C ILE A 21 -4.13 12.88 22.83
N GLN A 22 -4.58 12.46 21.65
CA GLN A 22 -3.79 11.64 20.72
C GLN A 22 -2.49 12.33 20.30
N GLY A 23 -2.53 13.62 19.95
CA GLY A 23 -1.32 14.36 19.57
C GLY A 23 -0.33 14.53 20.74
N ALA A 24 -0.84 14.71 21.97
CA ALA A 24 -0.01 14.75 23.16
C ALA A 24 0.65 13.40 23.46
N GLU A 25 -0.09 12.30 23.28
CA GLU A 25 0.42 10.94 23.40
C GLU A 25 1.46 10.62 22.31
N THR A 26 1.20 10.97 21.05
CA THR A 26 2.18 10.80 19.97
C THR A 26 3.46 11.58 20.28
N MET A 27 3.36 12.81 20.77
CA MET A 27 4.54 13.58 21.16
C MET A 27 5.30 12.98 22.34
N SER A 28 4.61 12.43 23.35
CA SER A 28 5.30 11.78 24.47
C SER A 28 6.08 10.56 23.99
N GLN A 29 5.49 9.74 23.12
CA GLN A 29 6.16 8.59 22.50
C GLN A 29 7.35 9.02 21.63
N LEU A 30 7.21 10.08 20.82
CA LEU A 30 8.31 10.62 20.01
C LEU A 30 9.49 11.09 20.89
N ILE A 31 9.22 11.69 22.05
CA ILE A 31 10.26 12.10 23.00
C ILE A 31 10.99 10.87 23.55
N VAL A 32 10.26 9.85 24.00
CA VAL A 32 10.86 8.60 24.52
C VAL A 32 11.74 7.94 23.46
N LEU A 33 11.22 7.76 22.25
CA LEU A 33 11.97 7.17 21.13
C LEU A 33 13.19 8.00 20.71
N SER A 34 13.13 9.32 20.89
CA SER A 34 14.30 10.20 20.66
C SER A 34 15.40 9.91 21.67
N TYR A 35 15.06 9.69 22.94
CA TYR A 35 16.03 9.37 23.99
C TYR A 35 16.62 7.98 23.80
N GLU A 36 15.83 7.02 23.32
CA GLU A 36 16.26 5.66 23.05
C GLU A 36 17.07 5.53 21.74
N GLY A 37 17.19 6.61 20.95
CA GLY A 37 17.88 6.61 19.66
C GLY A 37 17.13 5.87 18.54
N GLN A 38 15.90 5.42 18.80
CA GLN A 38 15.08 4.64 17.86
C GLN A 38 14.24 5.50 16.91
N LEU A 39 14.13 6.80 17.19
CA LEU A 39 13.31 7.72 16.40
C LEU A 39 13.68 7.72 14.90
N ARG A 40 14.97 7.67 14.58
CA ARG A 40 15.42 7.65 13.18
C ARG A 40 14.99 6.36 12.47
N ASP A 41 15.04 5.24 13.16
CA ASP A 41 14.62 3.94 12.61
C ASP A 41 13.10 3.85 12.46
N LEU A 42 12.33 4.41 13.40
CA LEU A 42 10.89 4.55 13.23
C LEU A 42 10.56 5.31 11.93
N PHE A 43 11.24 6.42 11.66
CA PHE A 43 10.97 7.23 10.47
C PHE A 43 11.67 6.75 9.20
N PHE A 44 12.79 6.04 9.25
CA PHE A 44 13.60 5.72 8.05
C PHE A 44 14.15 4.30 8.05
N GLY A 45 13.61 3.43 8.90
CA GLY A 45 14.03 2.04 9.01
C GLY A 45 13.60 1.20 7.81
N SER A 46 14.21 0.03 7.69
CA SER A 46 13.98 -0.93 6.61
C SER A 46 12.57 -1.50 6.59
N TRP A 47 11.83 -1.41 7.71
CA TRP A 47 10.43 -1.85 7.81
C TRP A 47 9.54 -1.20 6.75
N ARG A 48 9.91 -0.01 6.25
CA ARG A 48 9.19 0.67 5.16
C ARG A 48 9.21 -0.13 3.86
N GLU A 49 10.34 -0.77 3.54
CA GLU A 49 10.47 -1.59 2.35
C GLU A 49 9.58 -2.83 2.47
N ASP A 50 9.53 -3.43 3.66
CA ASP A 50 8.67 -4.58 3.93
C ASP A 50 7.19 -4.20 3.90
N TYR A 51 6.84 -3.06 4.51
CA TYR A 51 5.48 -2.51 4.44
C TYR A 51 5.05 -2.22 3.00
N GLN A 52 5.94 -1.68 2.16
CA GLN A 52 5.65 -1.44 0.76
C GLN A 52 5.33 -2.74 0.01
N LYS A 53 6.08 -3.83 0.26
CA LYS A 53 5.77 -5.15 -0.33
C LYS A 53 4.37 -5.62 0.07
N TYR A 54 3.98 -5.46 1.34
CA TYR A 54 2.63 -5.80 1.79
C TYR A 54 1.56 -4.95 1.11
N GLN A 55 1.80 -3.65 0.95
CA GLN A 55 0.87 -2.74 0.29
C GLN A 55 0.73 -3.04 -1.21
N GLU A 56 1.81 -3.46 -1.88
CA GLU A 56 1.77 -3.94 -3.27
C GLU A 56 0.96 -5.24 -3.39
N LEU A 57 1.07 -6.15 -2.42
CA LEU A 57 0.26 -7.37 -2.34
C LEU A 57 -1.23 -7.09 -2.10
N GLU A 58 -1.58 -6.15 -1.23
CA GLU A 58 -2.99 -5.72 -1.06
C GLU A 58 -3.56 -5.12 -2.36
N ASN A 59 -2.71 -4.42 -3.11
CA ASN A 59 -3.08 -3.84 -4.39
C ASN A 59 -3.22 -4.87 -5.53
N LEU A 60 -2.77 -6.12 -5.34
CA LEU A 60 -2.93 -7.24 -6.26
C LEU A 60 -4.29 -7.92 -6.07
N SER A 61 -5.36 -7.23 -6.48
CA SER A 61 -6.69 -7.85 -6.59
C SER A 61 -6.75 -8.83 -7.76
N ALA A 62 -7.48 -9.94 -7.60
CA ALA A 62 -7.80 -10.88 -8.67
C ALA A 62 -8.38 -10.20 -9.93
N GLY A 63 -9.10 -9.08 -9.75
CA GLY A 63 -9.61 -8.27 -10.86
C GLY A 63 -8.51 -7.60 -11.69
N LYS A 64 -7.49 -7.03 -11.02
CA LYS A 64 -6.31 -6.44 -11.70
C LYS A 64 -5.50 -7.52 -12.40
N ILE A 65 -5.29 -8.67 -11.76
CA ILE A 65 -4.56 -9.81 -12.35
C ILE A 65 -5.25 -10.29 -13.63
N LYS A 66 -6.58 -10.45 -13.61
CA LYS A 66 -7.37 -10.81 -14.80
C LYS A 66 -7.23 -9.76 -15.91
N HIS A 67 -7.23 -8.48 -15.56
CA HIS A 67 -7.07 -7.40 -16.54
C HIS A 67 -5.68 -7.45 -17.20
N GLU A 68 -4.63 -7.65 -16.43
CA GLU A 68 -3.25 -7.81 -16.96
C GLU A 68 -3.13 -9.07 -17.83
N GLN A 69 -3.70 -10.20 -17.42
CA GLN A 69 -3.72 -11.43 -18.22
C GLN A 69 -4.44 -11.27 -19.56
N ASN A 70 -5.46 -10.40 -19.63
CA ASN A 70 -6.18 -10.12 -20.87
C ASN A 70 -5.39 -9.22 -21.83
N LYS A 71 -4.40 -8.45 -21.33
CA LYS A 71 -3.49 -7.65 -22.18
C LYS A 71 -2.40 -8.50 -22.82
N ILE A 72 -2.07 -9.64 -22.22
CA ILE A 72 -1.10 -10.58 -22.79
C ILE A 72 -1.72 -11.22 -24.04
N ASN A 73 -1.04 -11.09 -25.19
CA ASN A 73 -1.44 -11.72 -26.44
C ASN A 73 -1.44 -13.25 -26.27
N LYS A 74 -2.65 -13.82 -26.12
CA LYS A 74 -2.84 -15.27 -26.04
C LYS A 74 -2.57 -15.86 -27.41
N ARG A 75 -1.38 -16.43 -27.61
CA ARG A 75 -1.10 -17.33 -28.74
C ARG A 75 -1.75 -18.67 -28.43
N TYR A 76 -2.96 -18.85 -28.94
CA TYR A 76 -3.57 -20.17 -28.96
C TYR A 76 -2.89 -20.97 -30.07
N ASP A 77 -2.01 -21.90 -29.68
CA ASP A 77 -1.55 -22.93 -30.59
C ASP A 77 -2.69 -23.94 -30.73
N LEU A 78 -3.65 -23.62 -31.60
CA LEU A 78 -4.76 -24.51 -31.92
C LEU A 78 -4.14 -25.70 -32.64
N GLN A 79 -3.85 -26.78 -31.90
CA GLN A 79 -3.65 -28.08 -32.51
C GLN A 79 -4.86 -28.30 -33.41
N LYS A 80 -4.64 -28.42 -34.72
CA LYS A 80 -5.68 -28.72 -35.70
C LYS A 80 -6.31 -30.05 -35.30
N LEU A 81 -7.34 -30.03 -34.47
CA LEU A 81 -8.18 -31.20 -34.28
C LEU A 81 -8.76 -31.49 -35.65
N GLY A 82 -8.39 -32.64 -36.20
CA GLY A 82 -8.89 -33.11 -37.49
C GLY A 82 -10.41 -32.97 -37.53
N ARG A 83 -10.91 -32.50 -38.68
CA ARG A 83 -12.33 -32.17 -38.92
C ARG A 83 -13.24 -33.19 -38.23
N LEU A 84 -13.93 -32.77 -37.16
CA LEU A 84 -14.94 -33.59 -36.51
C LEU A 84 -16.07 -33.80 -37.52
N ARG A 85 -16.10 -34.99 -38.12
CA ARG A 85 -17.08 -35.39 -39.11
C ARG A 85 -18.33 -35.84 -38.35
N TYR A 86 -19.16 -34.87 -37.95
CA TYR A 86 -20.48 -35.18 -37.41
C TYR A 86 -21.29 -35.91 -38.48
N GLY A 87 -21.56 -37.20 -38.22
CA GLY A 87 -22.32 -38.07 -39.10
C GLY A 87 -23.75 -37.54 -39.25
N ARG A 88 -24.13 -37.25 -40.49
CA ARG A 88 -25.49 -36.90 -40.89
C ARG A 88 -26.34 -38.17 -40.82
N HIS A 89 -26.96 -38.45 -39.68
CA HIS A 89 -28.00 -39.49 -39.60
C HIS A 89 -29.20 -39.03 -40.43
N ARG A 90 -29.45 -39.73 -41.55
CA ARG A 90 -30.71 -39.68 -42.27
C ARG A 90 -31.67 -40.63 -41.54
N ASN A 91 -32.75 -40.07 -41.00
CA ASN A 91 -33.87 -40.86 -40.54
C ASN A 91 -34.62 -41.42 -41.77
N LEU A 92 -34.78 -42.74 -41.81
CA LEU A 92 -35.71 -43.45 -42.69
C LEU A 92 -37.11 -43.41 -42.06
#